data_AF-A0A1X7M3D8-F1
#
_entry.id   AF-A0A1X7M3D8-F1
#
_cell.length_a   1.000
_cell.length_b   1.000
_cell.length_c   1.000
_cell.angle_alpha   90.00
_cell.angle_beta   90.00
_cell.angle_gamma   90.00
#
_symmetry.space_group_name_H-M   'P 1'
#
loop_
_entity.id
_entity.type
_entity.pdbx_description
1 polymer ?
#
loop_
_entity_poly.entity_id
_entity_poly.type
_entity_poly.pdbx_seq_one_letter_code
_entity_poly.pdbx_strand_id
1 'polypeptide(L)'
;MTVSTFDVLIIGTGVTILLSAVVMVVLSILNKKRFLEVCRLYEREFGSLPLAAAVLKDADLLGFTAGYSTKMDFIIHPLVFRKKSIQSKNDDVDFIRRLPANIRYWFIAEFMCSVVGFIALLIGCLCLYLDK
;
A
#
# COMPACT_ATOMS: atom_id res chain seq x y z
N MET A 1 -25.30 11.83 29.98
CA MET A 1 -24.97 11.72 28.54
C MET A 1 -25.31 10.31 28.09
N THR A 2 -26.33 10.14 27.27
CA THR A 2 -26.62 8.85 26.62
C THR A 2 -25.80 8.79 25.34
N VAL A 3 -24.90 7.82 25.25
CA VAL A 3 -24.10 7.57 24.04
C VAL A 3 -25.04 7.03 22.96
N SER A 4 -25.08 7.70 21.81
CA SER A 4 -25.89 7.29 20.66
C SER A 4 -25.23 6.13 19.91
N THR A 5 -25.98 5.43 19.08
CA THR A 5 -25.41 4.41 18.19
C THR A 5 -24.38 5.03 17.21
N PHE A 6 -24.61 6.26 16.76
CA PHE A 6 -23.68 6.98 15.89
C PHE A 6 -22.37 7.31 16.62
N ASP A 7 -22.42 7.70 17.89
CA ASP A 7 -21.23 7.96 18.71
C ASP A 7 -20.33 6.71 18.78
N VAL A 8 -20.94 5.53 19.01
CA VAL A 8 -20.21 4.26 19.05
C VAL A 8 -19.57 3.94 17.70
N LEU A 9 -20.28 4.16 16.60
CA LEU A 9 -19.78 3.91 15.25
C LEU A 9 -18.63 4.87 14.86
N ILE A 10 -18.74 6.15 15.22
CA ILE A 10 -17.70 7.15 14.97
C ILE A 10 -16.43 6.80 15.77
N ILE A 11 -16.57 6.44 17.05
CA ILE A 11 -15.44 6.03 17.88
C ILE A 11 -14.81 4.74 17.32
N GLY A 12 -15.63 3.74 16.98
CA GLY A 12 -15.15 2.47 16.44
C GLY A 12 -14.41 2.60 15.11
N THR A 13 -14.94 3.41 14.19
CA THR A 13 -14.27 3.72 12.91
C THR A 13 -12.98 4.50 13.13
N GLY A 14 -12.97 5.48 14.04
CA GLY A 14 -11.77 6.23 14.42
C GLY A 14 -10.64 5.33 14.95
N VAL A 15 -10.96 4.40 15.86
CA VAL A 15 -9.99 3.41 16.37
C VAL A 15 -9.47 2.52 15.25
N THR A 16 -10.36 2.07 14.35
CA THR A 16 -9.98 1.22 13.21
C THR A 16 -9.04 1.93 12.25
N ILE A 17 -9.28 3.22 11.97
CA ILE A 17 -8.42 4.04 11.10
C ILE A 17 -7.03 4.20 11.74
N LEU A 18 -6.96 4.54 13.02
CA LEU A 18 -5.69 4.70 13.74
C LEU A 18 -4.89 3.40 13.76
N LEU A 19 -5.53 2.28 14.09
CA LEU A 19 -4.88 0.97 14.10
C LEU A 19 -4.38 0.60 12.70
N SER A 20 -5.19 0.82 11.67
CA SER A 20 -4.80 0.56 10.28
C SER A 20 -3.59 1.41 9.88
N ALA A 21 -3.54 2.69 10.27
CA ALA A 21 -2.42 3.56 9.97
C ALA A 21 -1.12 3.08 10.65
N VAL A 22 -1.17 2.65 11.91
CA VAL A 22 -0.01 2.10 12.63
C VAL A 22 0.48 0.81 11.96
N VAL A 23 -0.44 -0.11 11.64
CA VAL A 23 -0.10 -1.37 10.97
C VAL A 23 0.49 -1.11 9.59
N MET A 24 -0.06 -0.17 8.83
CA MET A 24 0.47 0.25 7.53
C MET A 24 1.92 0.74 7.62
N VAL A 25 2.24 1.58 8.61
CA VAL A 25 3.61 2.06 8.83
C VAL A 25 4.55 0.88 9.13
N VAL A 26 4.15 -0.02 10.04
CA VAL A 26 4.95 -1.21 10.39
C VAL A 26 5.18 -2.10 9.16
N LEU A 27 4.12 -2.39 8.38
CA LEU A 27 4.21 -3.19 7.16
C LEU A 27 5.11 -2.52 6.11
N SER A 28 5.00 -1.21 5.93
CA SER A 28 5.87 -0.44 5.04
C SER A 28 7.35 -0.55 5.45
N ILE A 29 7.66 -0.42 6.75
CA ILE A 29 9.03 -0.58 7.26
C ILE A 29 9.57 -1.98 6.95
N LEU A 30 8.76 -3.02 7.19
CA LEU A 30 9.13 -4.41 6.89
C LEU A 30 9.29 -4.65 5.38
N ASN A 31 8.46 -3.99 4.56
CA ASN A 31 8.46 -4.12 3.12
C ASN A 31 9.59 -3.38 2.44
N LYS A 32 10.26 -2.42 3.09
CA LYS A 32 11.42 -1.73 2.52
C LYS A 32 12.50 -2.70 2.06
N LYS A 33 12.87 -3.69 2.89
CA LYS A 33 13.86 -4.72 2.53
C LYS A 33 13.41 -5.56 1.32
N ARG A 34 12.11 -5.88 1.27
CA ARG A 34 11.51 -6.66 0.17
C ARG A 34 11.44 -5.86 -1.11
N PHE A 35 11.17 -4.56 -1.02
CA PHE A 35 11.16 -3.64 -2.15
C PHE A 35 12.53 -3.53 -2.80
N LEU A 36 13.59 -3.38 -1.99
CA LEU A 36 14.97 -3.37 -2.50
C LEU A 36 15.29 -4.67 -3.25
N GLU A 37 14.82 -5.81 -2.75
CA GLU A 37 14.97 -7.09 -3.43
C GLU A 37 14.19 -7.15 -4.75
N VAL A 38 12.96 -6.64 -4.80
CA VAL A 38 12.20 -6.49 -6.06
C VAL A 38 12.97 -5.63 -7.05
N CYS A 39 13.53 -4.50 -6.61
CA CYS A 39 14.32 -3.62 -7.47
C CYS A 39 15.55 -4.35 -8.04
N ARG A 40 16.29 -5.09 -7.20
CA ARG A 40 17.46 -5.87 -7.62
C ARG A 40 17.10 -6.95 -8.64
N LEU A 41 15.99 -7.66 -8.42
CA LEU A 41 15.49 -8.67 -9.37
C LEU A 41 15.05 -8.03 -10.69
N TYR A 42 14.45 -6.85 -10.63
CA TYR A 42 13.98 -6.11 -11.81
C TYR A 42 15.15 -5.60 -12.65
N GLU A 43 16.17 -4.99 -12.03
CA GLU A 43 17.40 -4.56 -12.70
C GLU A 43 18.12 -5.74 -13.36
N ARG A 44 18.09 -6.93 -12.74
CA ARG A 44 18.69 -8.13 -13.32
C ARG A 44 17.97 -8.61 -14.58
N GLU A 45 16.64 -8.51 -14.63
CA GLU A 45 15.84 -8.96 -15.78
C GLU A 45 15.86 -7.94 -16.92
N PHE A 46 15.76 -6.64 -16.60
CA PHE A 46 15.50 -5.57 -17.58
C PHE A 46 16.61 -4.51 -17.68
N GLY A 47 17.68 -4.62 -16.90
CA GLY A 47 18.87 -3.74 -16.96
C GLY A 47 18.71 -2.36 -16.32
N SER A 48 17.48 -1.87 -16.10
CA SER A 48 17.22 -0.57 -15.48
C SER A 48 15.88 -0.53 -14.74
N LEU A 49 15.74 0.32 -13.73
CA LEU A 49 14.50 0.55 -13.01
C LEU A 49 13.64 1.66 -13.64
N PRO A 50 12.31 1.60 -13.52
CA PRO A 50 11.45 2.75 -13.74
C PRO A 50 11.84 3.91 -12.81
N LEU A 51 11.73 5.14 -13.29
CA LEU A 51 12.19 6.34 -12.58
C LEU A 51 11.61 6.45 -11.17
N ALA A 52 10.29 6.28 -10.99
CA ALA A 52 9.71 6.35 -9.64
C ALA A 52 10.23 5.24 -8.72
N ALA A 53 10.44 4.03 -9.23
CA ALA A 53 11.00 2.93 -8.43
C ALA A 53 12.45 3.21 -8.01
N ALA A 54 13.25 3.82 -8.88
CA ALA A 54 14.61 4.25 -8.56
C ALA A 54 14.63 5.33 -7.48
N VAL A 55 13.77 6.36 -7.60
CA VAL A 55 13.65 7.41 -6.56
C VAL A 55 13.22 6.82 -5.22
N LEU A 56 12.27 5.88 -5.23
CA LEU A 56 11.79 5.23 -4.02
C LEU A 56 12.84 4.30 -3.39
N LYS A 57 13.72 3.70 -4.21
CA LYS A 57 14.84 2.85 -3.76
C LYS A 57 15.79 3.63 -2.86
N ASP A 58 16.10 4.86 -3.24
CA ASP A 58 17.08 5.73 -2.55
C ASP A 58 16.44 6.58 -1.44
N ALA A 59 15.11 6.52 -1.29
CA ALA A 59 14.40 7.25 -0.25
C ALA A 59 14.74 6.71 1.15
N ASP A 60 14.69 7.61 2.15
CA ASP A 60 14.77 7.26 3.56
C ASP A 60 13.51 6.48 4.03
N LEU A 61 13.39 6.17 5.31
CA LEU A 61 12.26 5.35 5.79
C LEU A 61 10.92 6.09 5.66
N LEU A 62 10.94 7.40 5.90
CA LEU A 62 9.76 8.26 5.79
C LEU A 62 9.34 8.44 4.34
N GLY A 63 10.29 8.74 3.44
CA GLY A 63 10.06 8.80 2.01
C GLY A 63 9.56 7.47 1.44
N PHE A 64 10.11 6.34 1.89
CA PHE A 64 9.62 5.02 1.50
C PHE A 64 8.16 4.77 1.92
N THR A 65 7.81 5.21 3.13
CA THR A 65 6.47 5.06 3.67
C THR A 65 5.47 5.99 2.98
N ALA A 66 5.88 7.23 2.69
CA ALA A 66 5.10 8.21 1.93
C ALA A 66 4.94 7.85 0.45
N GLY A 67 5.89 7.12 -0.14
CA GLY A 67 5.89 6.66 -1.54
C GLY A 67 4.88 5.55 -1.85
N TYR A 68 3.71 5.55 -1.20
CA TYR A 68 2.67 4.53 -1.37
C TYR A 68 2.14 4.47 -2.80
N SER A 69 2.00 5.61 -3.48
CA SER A 69 1.58 5.67 -4.88
C SER A 69 2.55 4.96 -5.82
N THR A 70 3.85 5.07 -5.58
CA THR A 70 4.88 4.37 -6.35
C THR A 70 4.86 2.86 -6.07
N LYS A 71 4.68 2.44 -4.81
CA LYS A 71 4.47 1.02 -4.46
C LYS A 71 3.22 0.47 -5.15
N MET A 72 2.17 1.26 -5.20
CA MET A 72 0.93 0.94 -5.90
C MET A 72 1.14 0.71 -7.38
N ASP A 73 1.77 1.66 -8.07
CA ASP A 73 1.94 1.57 -9.52
C ASP A 73 2.94 0.49 -9.94
N PHE A 74 4.05 0.36 -9.20
CA PHE A 74 5.14 -0.57 -9.57
C PHE A 74 4.86 -2.02 -9.14
N ILE A 75 4.17 -2.24 -8.02
CA ILE A 75 3.96 -3.59 -7.46
C ILE A 75 2.48 -3.98 -7.47
N ILE A 76 1.59 -3.18 -6.87
CA ILE A 76 0.20 -3.61 -6.63
C ILE A 76 -0.62 -3.64 -7.93
N HIS A 77 -0.48 -2.66 -8.82
CA HIS A 77 -1.16 -2.63 -10.12
C HIS A 77 -0.84 -3.87 -10.97
N PRO A 78 0.44 -4.23 -11.18
CA PRO A 78 0.79 -5.49 -11.84
C PRO A 78 0.32 -6.74 -11.10
N LEU A 79 0.44 -6.76 -9.77
CA LEU A 79 0.19 -7.94 -8.94
C LEU A 79 -1.29 -8.28 -8.77
N VAL A 80 -2.13 -7.28 -8.50
CA VAL A 80 -3.56 -7.43 -8.16
C VAL A 80 -4.44 -7.16 -9.38
N PHE A 81 -4.16 -6.07 -10.11
CA PHE A 81 -5.02 -5.60 -11.19
C PHE A 81 -4.58 -6.07 -12.58
N ARG A 82 -3.43 -6.75 -12.69
CA ARG A 82 -2.79 -7.16 -13.96
C ARG A 82 -2.64 -6.01 -14.97
N LYS A 83 -2.47 -4.79 -14.45
CA LYS A 83 -2.23 -3.59 -15.24
C LYS A 83 -0.73 -3.28 -15.23
N LYS A 84 -0.18 -2.91 -16.38
CA LYS A 84 1.20 -2.44 -16.47
C LYS A 84 1.37 -1.17 -15.64
N SER A 85 2.56 -0.96 -15.06
CA SER A 85 2.90 0.31 -14.45
C SER A 85 2.84 1.39 -15.53
N ILE A 86 2.28 2.56 -15.20
CA ILE A 86 2.18 3.68 -16.14
C ILE A 86 3.58 4.12 -16.60
N GLN A 87 4.60 3.94 -15.76
CA GLN A 87 5.95 4.41 -16.00
C GLN A 87 6.89 3.37 -16.61
N SER A 88 6.47 2.12 -16.76
CA SER A 88 7.34 1.10 -17.33
C SER A 88 7.12 0.91 -18.83
N LYS A 89 8.21 0.66 -19.52
CA LYS A 89 8.22 0.24 -20.94
C LYS A 89 8.30 -1.29 -21.09
N ASN A 90 8.43 -2.02 -19.98
CA ASN A 90 8.69 -3.46 -19.96
C ASN A 90 7.45 -4.28 -19.56
N ASP A 91 7.60 -5.60 -19.51
CA ASP A 91 6.51 -6.51 -19.13
C ASP A 91 6.46 -6.73 -17.60
N ASP A 92 6.15 -5.66 -16.86
CA ASP A 92 6.15 -5.70 -15.39
C ASP A 92 5.15 -6.69 -14.82
N VAL A 93 4.05 -6.93 -15.54
CA VAL A 93 2.98 -7.83 -15.09
C VAL A 93 3.52 -9.24 -14.92
N ASP A 94 4.25 -9.75 -15.91
CA ASP A 94 4.81 -11.11 -15.84
C ASP A 94 6.01 -11.18 -14.89
N PHE A 95 6.80 -10.12 -14.79
CA PHE A 95 7.89 -10.07 -13.80
C PHE A 95 7.36 -10.08 -12.36
N ILE A 96 6.48 -9.14 -12.00
CA ILE A 96 5.94 -8.99 -10.64
C ILE A 96 5.18 -10.24 -10.22
N ARG A 97 4.51 -10.93 -11.14
CA ARG A 97 3.80 -12.18 -10.84
C ARG A 97 4.74 -13.38 -10.66
N ARG A 98 5.93 -13.35 -11.25
CA ARG A 98 6.99 -14.37 -11.04
C ARG A 98 7.78 -14.13 -9.75
N LEU A 99 7.57 -13.02 -9.05
CA LEU A 99 8.25 -12.79 -7.76
C LEU A 99 7.94 -13.90 -6.74
N PRO A 100 8.90 -14.19 -5.84
CA PRO A 100 8.69 -15.08 -4.72
C PRO A 100 7.38 -14.79 -3.97
N ALA A 101 6.63 -15.85 -3.65
CA ALA A 101 5.31 -15.72 -3.02
C ALA A 101 5.36 -14.96 -1.70
N ASN A 102 6.43 -15.16 -0.91
CA ASN A 102 6.65 -14.41 0.33
C ASN A 102 6.65 -12.89 0.07
N ILE A 103 7.40 -12.39 -0.92
CA ILE A 103 7.47 -10.96 -1.26
C ILE A 103 6.08 -10.43 -1.62
N ARG A 104 5.37 -11.14 -2.51
CA ARG A 104 4.04 -10.73 -2.99
C ARG A 104 3.02 -10.61 -1.85
N TYR A 105 2.96 -11.59 -0.95
CA TYR A 105 1.96 -11.59 0.13
C TYR A 105 2.13 -10.43 1.10
N TRP A 106 3.37 -10.00 1.37
CA TRP A 106 3.59 -8.87 2.27
C TRP A 106 3.14 -7.53 1.67
N PHE A 107 3.30 -7.33 0.35
CA PHE A 107 2.75 -6.16 -0.33
C PHE A 107 1.22 -6.21 -0.43
N ILE A 108 0.65 -7.40 -0.64
CA ILE A 108 -0.81 -7.58 -0.60
C ILE A 108 -1.36 -7.28 0.80
N ALA A 109 -0.69 -7.73 1.87
CA ALA A 109 -1.11 -7.46 3.25
C ALA A 109 -1.10 -5.95 3.55
N GLU A 110 -0.06 -5.23 3.13
CA GLU A 110 -0.01 -3.77 3.21
C GLU A 110 -1.19 -3.14 2.46
N PHE A 111 -1.42 -3.56 1.21
CA PHE A 111 -2.55 -3.05 0.44
C PHE A 111 -3.91 -3.31 1.12
N MET A 112 -4.17 -4.53 1.59
CA MET A 112 -5.44 -4.87 2.24
C MET A 112 -5.66 -4.05 3.52
N CYS A 113 -4.60 -3.80 4.30
CA CYS A 113 -4.69 -2.94 5.48
C CYS A 113 -5.10 -1.50 5.11
N SER A 114 -4.55 -0.96 4.02
CA SER A 114 -4.97 0.36 3.51
C SER A 114 -6.44 0.40 3.10
N VAL A 115 -6.95 -0.67 2.49
CA VAL A 115 -8.35 -0.78 2.05
C VAL A 115 -9.29 -0.81 3.24
N VAL A 116 -8.95 -1.57 4.29
CA VAL A 116 -9.72 -1.61 5.54
C VAL A 116 -9.78 -0.21 6.18
N GLY A 117 -8.64 0.47 6.30
CA GLY A 117 -8.60 1.83 6.83
C GLY A 117 -9.43 2.81 6.00
N PHE A 118 -9.38 2.69 4.67
CA PHE A 118 -10.15 3.55 3.76
C PHE A 118 -11.67 3.31 3.87
N ILE A 119 -12.11 2.06 3.95
CA ILE A 119 -13.53 1.72 4.16
C ILE A 119 -14.02 2.25 5.50
N ALA A 120 -13.23 2.08 6.57
CA ALA A 120 -13.57 2.63 7.90
C ALA A 120 -13.70 4.16 7.86
N LEU A 121 -12.84 4.85 7.10
CA LEU A 121 -12.92 6.30 6.89
C LEU A 121 -14.21 6.71 6.17
N LEU A 122 -14.60 6.00 5.09
CA LEU A 122 -15.86 6.29 4.38
C LEU A 122 -17.09 6.10 5.28
N ILE A 123 -17.11 5.03 6.09
CA ILE A 123 -18.19 4.77 7.04
C ILE A 123 -18.23 5.86 8.11
N GLY A 124 -17.09 6.23 8.70
CA GLY A 124 -17.00 7.29 9.69
C GLY A 124 -17.48 8.64 9.16
N CYS A 125 -17.08 9.02 7.93
CA CYS A 125 -17.56 10.22 7.27
C CYS A 125 -19.07 10.19 7.00
N LEU A 126 -19.61 9.04 6.58
CA LEU A 126 -21.05 8.88 6.36
C LEU A 126 -21.82 8.99 7.69
N CYS A 127 -21.35 8.36 8.76
CA CYS A 127 -21.94 8.50 10.09
C CYS A 127 -21.96 9.96 10.55
N LEU A 128 -20.83 10.68 10.43
CA LEU A 128 -20.75 12.11 10.78
C LEU A 128 -21.66 13.00 9.92
N TYR A 129 -21.88 12.62 8.66
CA TYR A 129 -22.80 13.36 7.78
C TYR A 129 -24.27 13.13 8.15
N LEU A 130 -24.62 11.90 8.54
CA LEU A 130 -25.98 11.50 8.93
C LEU A 130 -26.37 11.85 10.37
N ASP A 131 -25.38 12.05 11.25
CA ASP A 131 -25.55 12.48 12.65
C ASP A 131 -25.78 14.00 12.79
N LYS A 132 -25.87 14.73 11.66
CA LYS A 132 -26.37 16.11 11.60
C LYS A 132 -27.89 16.16 11.70
#